data_AF-A0AB33WZW5-F1
#
_entry.id   AF-A0AB33WZW5-F1
#
_cell.length_a   1.000
_cell.length_b   1.000
_cell.length_c   1.000
_cell.angle_alpha   90.00
_cell.angle_beta   90.00
_cell.angle_gamma   90.00
#
_symmetry.space_group_name_H-M   'P 1'
#
loop_
_entity.id
_entity.type
_entity.pdbx_description
1 polymer ?
#
loop_
_entity_poly.entity_id
_entity_poly.type
_entity_poly.pdbx_seq_one_letter_code
_entity_poly.pdbx_strand_id
1 'polypeptide(L)'
;METFGDNAAGLRIAAGKQAVDVIDSAISSDLASGLVVEGDGAVRLSEDSTLRGGNGVAVMVKQGGQLELSAHKSLLDGAILTADEGSSHVDLDAGSAWNMLGSSNVSSLRNAASTITFAAPDQASGFKTLTVKGDYSAQDGVIAINTELGSDDSKTDKVIINGNSSGTTSLLVNNAGGNGDYTYNNGIQVVQVDGASDGTFTLGNRVVAGANEYLLFQGGKGSPNDGDWYLRSEVPVQPPIEPPGRATC
;
A
#
# COMPACT_ATOMS: atom_id res chain seq x y z
N MET A 1 -25.99 3.10 10.25
CA MET A 1 -26.82 4.19 9.68
C MET A 1 -26.71 4.04 8.18
N GLU A 2 -27.74 3.54 7.51
CA GLU A 2 -27.76 3.45 6.05
C GLU A 2 -28.39 4.74 5.50
N THR A 3 -27.69 5.44 4.64
CA THR A 3 -28.21 6.62 3.95
C THR A 3 -28.87 6.17 2.64
N PHE A 4 -30.17 6.43 2.48
CA PHE A 4 -30.91 6.11 1.26
C PHE A 4 -30.90 7.30 0.29
N GLY A 5 -30.43 7.06 -0.92
CA GLY A 5 -30.49 7.96 -2.08
C GLY A 5 -29.56 7.42 -3.17
N ASP A 6 -30.02 7.40 -4.42
CA ASP A 6 -29.18 6.99 -5.55
C ASP A 6 -27.89 7.84 -5.54
N ASN A 7 -26.73 7.20 -5.38
CA ASN A 7 -25.39 7.82 -5.23
C ASN A 7 -25.13 8.62 -3.93
N ALA A 8 -25.84 8.39 -2.83
CA ALA A 8 -25.50 9.01 -1.55
C ALA A 8 -24.26 8.34 -0.91
N ALA A 9 -23.37 9.16 -0.35
CA ALA A 9 -22.27 8.65 0.48
C ALA A 9 -22.83 8.01 1.76
N GLY A 10 -22.17 6.97 2.26
CA GLY A 10 -22.59 6.26 3.48
C GLY A 10 -22.56 7.19 4.70
N LEU A 11 -21.55 8.05 4.76
CA LEU A 11 -21.44 9.14 5.72
C LEU A 11 -20.87 10.39 5.03
N ARG A 12 -21.39 11.57 5.38
CA ARG A 12 -20.87 12.86 4.91
C ARG A 12 -20.54 13.75 6.10
N ILE A 13 -19.27 14.14 6.21
CA ILE A 13 -18.78 15.18 7.11
C ILE A 13 -18.76 16.49 6.34
N ALA A 14 -19.79 17.30 6.55
CA ALA A 14 -19.91 18.63 5.95
C ALA A 14 -19.16 19.68 6.81
N ALA A 15 -19.68 20.91 6.89
CA ALA A 15 -19.04 21.99 7.63
C ALA A 15 -18.95 21.74 9.15
N GLY A 16 -17.97 22.40 9.77
CA GLY A 16 -17.69 22.31 11.20
C GLY A 16 -16.89 21.08 11.59
N LYS A 17 -16.45 21.05 12.84
CA LYS A 17 -15.71 19.92 13.41
C LYS A 17 -16.66 18.81 13.84
N GLN A 18 -16.49 17.62 13.28
CA GLN A 18 -17.29 16.45 13.59
C GLN A 18 -16.39 15.31 14.03
N ALA A 19 -16.84 14.56 15.04
CA ALA A 19 -16.20 13.35 15.50
C ALA A 19 -17.21 12.20 15.40
N VAL A 20 -16.79 11.09 14.81
CA VAL A 20 -17.62 9.90 14.60
C VAL A 20 -16.85 8.68 15.06
N ASP A 21 -17.37 7.98 16.06
CA ASP A 21 -16.86 6.68 16.48
C ASP A 21 -17.82 5.60 15.97
N VAL A 22 -17.27 4.63 15.25
CA VAL A 22 -17.97 3.47 14.70
C VAL A 22 -17.38 2.24 15.38
N ILE A 23 -18.23 1.49 16.06
CA ILE A 23 -17.83 0.34 16.88
C ILE A 23 -18.69 -0.85 16.47
N ASP A 24 -18.07 -1.96 16.08
CA ASP A 24 -18.77 -3.17 15.60
C ASP A 24 -19.88 -2.84 14.59
N SER A 25 -19.53 -1.99 13.63
CA SER A 25 -20.51 -1.48 12.67
C SER A 25 -19.88 -1.10 11.34
N ALA A 26 -20.71 -0.60 10.42
CA ALA A 26 -20.29 -0.30 9.06
C ALA A 26 -20.68 1.13 8.66
N ILE A 27 -19.74 1.81 8.01
CA ILE A 27 -20.05 2.90 7.08
C ILE A 27 -19.97 2.30 5.68
N SER A 28 -21.09 2.24 4.97
CA SER A 28 -21.14 1.68 3.63
C SER A 28 -22.04 2.49 2.70
N SER A 29 -21.72 2.46 1.41
CA SER A 29 -22.57 2.94 0.32
C SER A 29 -22.50 1.93 -0.82
N ASP A 30 -23.61 1.71 -1.52
CA ASP A 30 -23.68 0.73 -2.61
C ASP A 30 -23.14 1.27 -3.94
N LEU A 31 -23.28 2.58 -4.18
CA LEU A 31 -22.98 3.19 -5.49
C LEU A 31 -22.08 4.42 -5.39
N ALA A 32 -21.75 4.87 -4.19
CA ALA A 32 -20.90 6.04 -3.96
C ALA A 32 -19.77 5.73 -2.97
N SER A 33 -19.05 6.77 -2.58
CA SER A 33 -17.99 6.66 -1.58
C SER A 33 -18.56 6.35 -0.21
N GLY A 34 -17.82 5.57 0.59
CA GLY A 34 -18.24 5.25 1.96
C GLY A 34 -18.32 6.51 2.82
N LEU A 35 -17.22 7.26 2.87
CA LEU A 35 -17.10 8.52 3.60
C LEU A 35 -16.76 9.67 2.64
N VAL A 36 -17.48 10.79 2.76
CA VAL A 36 -17.14 12.06 2.08
C VAL A 36 -16.86 13.14 3.13
N VAL A 37 -15.74 13.84 3.00
CA VAL A 37 -15.30 14.88 3.95
C VAL A 37 -15.12 16.21 3.22
N GLU A 38 -15.82 17.24 3.66
CA GLU A 38 -15.77 18.61 3.14
C GLU A 38 -15.38 19.64 4.22
N GLY A 39 -15.59 19.32 5.50
CA GLY A 39 -15.12 20.11 6.65
C GLY A 39 -14.07 19.36 7.46
N ASP A 40 -14.11 19.47 8.79
CA ASP A 40 -13.12 18.87 9.69
C ASP A 40 -13.69 17.61 10.34
N GLY A 41 -13.16 16.45 10.00
CA GLY A 41 -13.61 15.16 10.48
C GLY A 41 -12.56 14.42 11.31
N ALA A 42 -13.00 13.83 12.42
CA ALA A 42 -12.27 12.75 13.09
C ALA A 42 -13.15 11.49 13.07
N VAL A 43 -12.71 10.44 12.38
CA VAL A 43 -13.44 9.17 12.27
C VAL A 43 -12.62 8.07 12.91
N ARG A 44 -13.21 7.36 13.87
CA ARG A 44 -12.63 6.17 14.47
C ARG A 44 -13.45 4.95 14.12
N LEU A 45 -12.79 3.92 13.59
CA LEU A 45 -13.36 2.59 13.39
C LEU A 45 -12.73 1.67 14.44
N SER A 46 -13.54 0.95 15.20
CA SER A 46 -13.05 -0.05 16.15
C SER A 46 -13.92 -1.30 16.20
N GLU A 47 -13.38 -2.36 16.80
CA GLU A 47 -14.08 -3.62 17.06
C GLU A 47 -14.71 -4.20 15.80
N ASP A 48 -13.89 -4.62 14.82
CA ASP A 48 -14.34 -5.25 13.58
C ASP A 48 -15.23 -4.35 12.68
N SER A 49 -15.12 -3.02 12.86
CA SER A 49 -15.85 -2.06 12.03
C SER A 49 -15.36 -2.04 10.58
N THR A 50 -16.24 -1.63 9.67
CA THR A 50 -15.94 -1.56 8.24
C THR A 50 -16.25 -0.18 7.64
N LEU A 51 -15.40 0.26 6.71
CA LEU A 51 -15.64 1.45 5.89
C LEU A 51 -15.45 1.10 4.42
N ARG A 52 -16.52 1.17 3.64
CA ARG A 52 -16.53 0.77 2.23
C ARG A 52 -17.34 1.73 1.36
N GLY A 53 -16.85 1.99 0.15
CA GLY A 53 -17.64 2.62 -0.91
C GLY A 53 -17.85 1.68 -2.09
N GLY A 54 -19.09 1.54 -2.54
CA GLY A 54 -19.46 0.66 -3.65
C GLY A 54 -18.95 1.13 -5.01
N ASN A 55 -18.56 2.40 -5.13
CA ASN A 55 -17.80 2.91 -6.28
C ASN A 55 -16.29 2.62 -6.23
N GLY A 56 -15.83 1.82 -5.25
CA GLY A 56 -14.42 1.50 -5.05
C GLY A 56 -13.63 2.56 -4.28
N VAL A 57 -14.28 3.61 -3.77
CA VAL A 57 -13.64 4.67 -2.95
C VAL A 57 -14.19 4.62 -1.53
N ALA A 58 -13.38 4.13 -0.58
CA ALA A 58 -13.75 4.11 0.83
C ALA A 58 -13.89 5.53 1.39
N VAL A 59 -12.95 6.42 1.04
CA VAL A 59 -12.88 7.79 1.57
C VAL A 59 -12.61 8.78 0.45
N MET A 60 -13.39 9.84 0.39
CA MET A 60 -13.17 10.99 -0.47
C MET A 60 -13.08 12.27 0.37
N VAL A 61 -11.88 12.81 0.52
CA VAL A 61 -11.66 14.13 1.11
C VAL A 61 -11.69 15.16 -0.03
N LYS A 62 -12.67 16.05 0.01
CA LYS A 62 -12.85 17.13 -0.95
C LYS A 62 -11.92 18.30 -0.64
N GLN A 63 -11.86 19.27 -1.55
CA GLN A 63 -11.03 20.45 -1.41
C GLN A 63 -11.30 21.17 -0.09
N GLY A 64 -10.24 21.43 0.69
CA GLY A 64 -10.33 22.07 2.02
C GLY A 64 -10.77 21.14 3.16
N GLY A 65 -11.26 19.93 2.87
CA GLY A 65 -11.64 18.96 3.90
C GLY A 65 -10.43 18.43 4.66
N GLN A 66 -10.57 18.23 5.96
CA GLN A 66 -9.53 17.74 6.85
C GLN A 66 -10.01 16.47 7.53
N LEU A 67 -9.25 15.38 7.46
CA LEU A 67 -9.63 14.09 8.04
C LEU A 67 -8.52 13.52 8.91
N GLU A 68 -8.87 13.22 10.16
CA GLU A 68 -8.17 12.26 11.01
C GLU A 68 -8.95 10.93 10.95
N LEU A 69 -8.36 9.89 10.38
CA LEU A 69 -8.97 8.57 10.28
C LEU A 69 -8.12 7.56 11.06
N SER A 70 -8.68 6.97 12.12
CA SER A 70 -8.03 5.88 12.85
C SER A 70 -8.85 4.60 12.74
N ALA A 71 -8.20 3.51 12.37
CA ALA A 71 -8.79 2.18 12.32
C ALA A 71 -8.07 1.27 13.31
N HIS A 72 -8.83 0.69 14.24
CA HIS A 72 -8.36 -0.25 15.24
C HIS A 72 -9.07 -1.58 15.04
N LYS A 73 -8.34 -2.64 14.65
CA LYS A 73 -8.93 -3.95 14.34
C LYS A 73 -10.14 -3.81 13.40
N SER A 74 -9.98 -3.09 12.30
CA SER A 74 -11.08 -2.69 11.41
C SER A 74 -10.69 -2.82 9.93
N LEU A 75 -11.68 -2.84 9.04
CA LEU A 75 -11.49 -2.99 7.60
C LEU A 75 -11.83 -1.70 6.84
N LEU A 76 -10.87 -1.22 6.04
CA LEU A 76 -11.09 -0.22 5.00
C LEU A 76 -11.11 -0.94 3.65
N ASP A 77 -12.18 -0.78 2.88
CA ASP A 77 -12.36 -1.44 1.58
C ASP A 77 -12.63 -0.40 0.48
N GLY A 78 -11.59 -0.06 -0.27
CA GLY A 78 -11.61 0.96 -1.31
C GLY A 78 -10.43 1.93 -1.26
N ALA A 79 -10.33 2.78 -2.28
CA ALA A 79 -9.34 3.83 -2.34
C ALA A 79 -9.61 4.97 -1.33
N ILE A 80 -8.55 5.65 -0.93
CA ILE A 80 -8.62 6.94 -0.21
C ILE A 80 -8.12 8.02 -1.17
N LEU A 81 -8.99 8.98 -1.47
CA LEU A 81 -8.68 10.08 -2.39
C LEU A 81 -8.74 11.41 -1.65
N THR A 82 -7.65 12.16 -1.68
CA THR A 82 -7.54 13.47 -1.02
C THR A 82 -7.31 14.56 -2.08
N ALA A 83 -8.30 15.41 -2.28
CA ALA A 83 -8.20 16.53 -3.22
C ALA A 83 -7.14 17.56 -2.80
N ASP A 84 -6.81 18.48 -3.71
CA ASP A 84 -5.94 19.61 -3.40
C ASP A 84 -6.51 20.47 -2.26
N GLU A 85 -5.63 21.07 -1.47
CA GLU A 85 -5.97 21.82 -0.24
C GLU A 85 -6.71 21.00 0.84
N GLY A 86 -6.99 19.71 0.62
CA GLY A 86 -7.51 18.79 1.63
C GLY A 86 -6.38 18.04 2.33
N SER A 87 -6.64 17.50 3.52
CA SER A 87 -5.73 16.60 4.21
C SER A 87 -6.40 15.34 4.74
N SER A 88 -5.63 14.25 4.76
CA SER A 88 -6.02 13.01 5.43
C SER A 88 -4.83 12.40 6.16
N HIS A 89 -4.95 12.23 7.47
CA HIS A 89 -3.99 11.50 8.28
C HIS A 89 -4.64 10.16 8.65
N VAL A 90 -3.99 9.07 8.26
CA VAL A 90 -4.54 7.73 8.40
C VAL A 90 -3.68 6.92 9.37
N ASP A 91 -4.29 6.40 10.42
CA ASP A 91 -3.66 5.51 11.39
C ASP A 91 -4.34 4.14 11.37
N LEU A 92 -3.59 3.10 11.04
CA LEU A 92 -4.05 1.72 11.01
C LEU A 92 -3.34 0.94 12.12
N ASP A 93 -4.10 0.39 13.05
CA ASP A 93 -3.55 -0.44 14.11
C ASP A 93 -4.34 -1.72 14.48
N ALA A 94 -3.72 -2.55 15.30
CA ALA A 94 -4.30 -3.73 15.94
C ALA A 94 -4.96 -4.74 14.99
N GLY A 95 -4.28 -5.07 13.89
CA GLY A 95 -4.77 -6.03 12.91
C GLY A 95 -5.75 -5.42 11.91
N SER A 96 -5.78 -4.08 11.78
CA SER A 96 -6.57 -3.43 10.74
C SER A 96 -6.10 -3.85 9.35
N ALA A 97 -7.04 -3.87 8.41
CA ALA A 97 -6.80 -4.19 7.02
C ALA A 97 -7.29 -3.05 6.13
N TRP A 98 -6.48 -2.66 5.15
CA TRP A 98 -6.88 -1.75 4.09
C TRP A 98 -6.74 -2.41 2.73
N ASN A 99 -7.87 -2.75 2.11
CA ASN A 99 -7.94 -3.27 0.75
C ASN A 99 -8.03 -2.10 -0.24
N MET A 100 -6.92 -1.78 -0.90
CA MET A 100 -6.83 -0.73 -1.90
C MET A 100 -7.34 -1.21 -3.26
N LEU A 101 -8.59 -0.88 -3.57
CA LEU A 101 -9.24 -1.20 -4.85
C LEU A 101 -8.82 -0.24 -5.99
N GLY A 102 -8.19 0.88 -5.65
CA GLY A 102 -7.72 1.91 -6.59
C GLY A 102 -6.48 2.62 -6.05
N SER A 103 -5.76 3.33 -6.91
CA SER A 103 -4.69 4.24 -6.47
C SER A 103 -5.23 5.22 -5.44
N SER A 104 -4.44 5.46 -4.40
CA SER A 104 -4.84 6.24 -3.24
C SER A 104 -3.80 7.30 -2.91
N ASN A 105 -4.25 8.39 -2.29
CA ASN A 105 -3.37 9.44 -1.82
C ASN A 105 -3.82 9.99 -0.45
N VAL A 106 -2.87 10.05 0.47
CA VAL A 106 -3.05 10.49 1.86
C VAL A 106 -1.99 11.51 2.25
N SER A 107 -2.25 12.33 3.27
CA SER A 107 -1.29 13.33 3.75
C SER A 107 -0.23 12.72 4.66
N SER A 108 -0.63 11.86 5.61
CA SER A 108 0.30 11.02 6.37
C SER A 108 -0.29 9.65 6.61
N LEU A 109 0.58 8.67 6.88
CA LEU A 109 0.17 7.30 7.09
C LEU A 109 0.99 6.65 8.21
N ARG A 110 0.29 6.07 9.19
CA ARG A 110 0.84 5.14 10.17
C ARG A 110 0.26 3.75 9.93
N ASN A 111 1.14 2.75 9.76
CA ASN A 111 0.77 1.35 9.57
C ASN A 111 1.41 0.50 10.69
N ALA A 112 0.67 0.26 11.76
CA ALA A 112 1.15 -0.46 12.94
C ALA A 112 0.44 -1.80 13.10
N ALA A 113 1.14 -2.94 13.07
CA ALA A 113 0.55 -4.27 13.19
C ALA A 113 -0.70 -4.46 12.32
N SER A 114 -0.69 -3.91 11.11
CA SER A 114 -1.82 -3.81 10.18
C SER A 114 -1.37 -4.14 8.76
N THR A 115 -2.32 -4.38 7.86
CA THR A 115 -2.03 -4.81 6.48
C THR A 115 -2.68 -3.90 5.46
N ILE A 116 -1.90 -3.37 4.53
CA ILE A 116 -2.39 -2.66 3.34
C ILE A 116 -2.21 -3.61 2.15
N THR A 117 -3.30 -3.92 1.45
CA THR A 117 -3.30 -4.86 0.31
C THR A 117 -3.74 -4.14 -0.95
N PHE A 118 -2.86 -4.09 -1.95
CA PHE A 118 -3.22 -3.62 -3.27
C PHE A 118 -4.00 -4.72 -3.99
N ALA A 119 -5.23 -4.41 -4.41
CA ALA A 119 -6.04 -5.36 -5.17
C ALA A 119 -5.30 -5.78 -6.45
N ALA A 120 -5.42 -7.04 -6.84
CA ALA A 120 -4.77 -7.56 -8.04
C ALA A 120 -5.06 -6.67 -9.26
N PRO A 121 -4.07 -6.41 -10.13
CA PRO A 121 -4.28 -5.62 -11.32
C PRO A 121 -5.21 -6.35 -12.30
N ASP A 122 -6.12 -5.62 -12.91
CA ASP A 122 -6.93 -6.11 -14.03
C ASP A 122 -6.77 -5.20 -15.26
N GLN A 123 -7.45 -5.53 -16.36
CA GLN A 123 -7.34 -4.78 -17.61
C GLN A 123 -7.84 -3.33 -17.50
N ALA A 124 -8.69 -3.01 -16.52
CA ALA A 124 -9.29 -1.69 -16.37
C ALA A 124 -8.51 -0.79 -15.41
N SER A 125 -8.09 -1.34 -14.26
CA SER A 125 -7.45 -0.62 -13.16
C SER A 125 -5.93 -0.68 -13.20
N GLY A 126 -5.36 -1.74 -13.76
CA GLY A 126 -3.92 -1.98 -13.79
C GLY A 126 -3.27 -2.00 -12.39
N PHE A 127 -1.97 -1.74 -12.39
CA PHE A 127 -1.20 -1.53 -11.17
C PHE A 127 -1.51 -0.17 -10.56
N LYS A 128 -1.49 -0.10 -9.24
CA LYS A 128 -1.95 0.99 -8.41
C LYS A 128 -0.80 1.66 -7.66
N THR A 129 -1.02 2.90 -7.28
CA THR A 129 -0.06 3.68 -6.49
C THR A 129 -0.69 4.12 -5.18
N LEU A 130 0.05 3.96 -4.08
CA LEU A 130 -0.22 4.66 -2.82
C LEU A 130 0.74 5.84 -2.71
N THR A 131 0.21 7.05 -2.68
CA THR A 131 1.00 8.26 -2.45
C THR A 131 0.76 8.79 -1.04
N VAL A 132 1.80 8.81 -0.22
CA VAL A 132 1.85 9.50 1.07
C VAL A 132 2.54 10.84 0.82
N LYS A 133 1.78 11.95 0.85
CA LYS A 133 2.30 13.29 0.53
C LYS A 133 3.30 13.81 1.58
N GLY A 134 3.23 13.31 2.79
CA GLY A 134 4.15 13.60 3.89
C GLY A 134 4.80 12.33 4.39
N ASP A 135 4.80 12.15 5.71
CA ASP A 135 5.55 11.07 6.35
C ASP A 135 4.77 9.75 6.40
N TYR A 136 5.52 8.66 6.21
CA TYR A 136 5.08 7.28 6.44
C TYR A 136 5.81 6.71 7.65
N SER A 137 5.06 6.15 8.60
CA SER A 137 5.62 5.45 9.75
C SER A 137 5.01 4.06 9.87
N ALA A 138 5.82 3.09 10.28
CA ALA A 138 5.35 1.73 10.45
C ALA A 138 5.84 1.12 11.76
N GLN A 139 5.06 0.20 12.30
CA GLN A 139 5.44 -0.62 13.44
C GLN A 139 4.95 -2.03 13.19
N ASP A 140 5.80 -2.86 12.57
CA ASP A 140 5.41 -4.20 12.11
C ASP A 140 4.22 -4.17 11.14
N GLY A 141 4.19 -3.15 10.29
CA GLY A 141 3.19 -3.01 9.24
C GLY A 141 3.47 -3.93 8.06
N VAL A 142 2.42 -4.39 7.38
CA VAL A 142 2.51 -5.19 6.15
C VAL A 142 1.95 -4.37 4.98
N ILE A 143 2.65 -4.42 3.85
CA ILE A 143 2.14 -3.92 2.57
C ILE A 143 2.25 -5.04 1.54
N ALA A 144 1.13 -5.42 0.92
CA ALA A 144 1.10 -6.39 -0.16
C ALA A 144 0.91 -5.70 -1.51
N ILE A 145 1.91 -5.86 -2.39
CA ILE A 145 1.96 -5.30 -3.73
C ILE A 145 1.93 -6.40 -4.80
N ASN A 146 1.50 -6.02 -6.00
CA ASN A 146 1.57 -6.86 -7.18
C ASN A 146 2.66 -6.33 -8.13
N THR A 147 3.43 -7.24 -8.72
CA THR A 147 4.50 -6.90 -9.67
C THR A 147 4.47 -7.87 -10.84
N GLU A 148 4.54 -7.36 -12.07
CA GLU A 148 4.83 -8.16 -13.25
C GLU A 148 6.32 -8.52 -13.24
N LEU A 149 6.73 -9.51 -12.44
CA LEU A 149 8.15 -9.83 -12.20
C LEU A 149 8.90 -10.09 -13.52
N GLY A 150 9.72 -9.11 -13.92
CA GLY A 150 10.43 -9.08 -15.19
C GLY A 150 11.73 -8.28 -15.09
N SER A 151 12.02 -7.46 -16.12
CA SER A 151 13.19 -6.59 -16.19
C SER A 151 13.00 -5.29 -15.39
N ASP A 152 13.97 -4.37 -15.43
CA ASP A 152 13.95 -3.11 -14.67
C ASP A 152 12.70 -2.24 -14.90
N ASP A 153 12.11 -2.29 -16.11
CA ASP A 153 10.95 -1.47 -16.50
C ASP A 153 9.59 -2.17 -16.22
N SER A 154 9.60 -3.24 -15.44
CA SER A 154 8.40 -4.00 -15.10
C SER A 154 7.34 -3.15 -14.43
N LYS A 155 6.09 -3.38 -14.79
CA LYS A 155 4.96 -2.75 -14.12
C LYS A 155 4.80 -3.32 -12.72
N THR A 156 4.53 -2.44 -11.76
CA THR A 156 4.36 -2.81 -10.36
C THR A 156 3.42 -1.84 -9.69
N ASP A 157 2.74 -2.32 -8.65
CA ASP A 157 2.18 -1.44 -7.64
C ASP A 157 3.35 -0.70 -6.97
N LYS A 158 3.11 0.55 -6.59
CA LYS A 158 4.14 1.42 -6.03
C LYS A 158 3.67 2.15 -4.78
N VAL A 159 4.54 2.22 -3.78
CA VAL A 159 4.38 3.11 -2.63
C VAL A 159 5.29 4.32 -2.84
N ILE A 160 4.72 5.53 -2.86
CA ILE A 160 5.46 6.78 -2.99
C ILE A 160 5.30 7.56 -1.69
N ILE A 161 6.42 7.91 -1.07
CA ILE A 161 6.48 8.68 0.18
C ILE A 161 7.22 9.98 -0.15
N ASN A 162 6.48 11.09 -0.20
CA ASN A 162 7.09 12.39 -0.54
C ASN A 162 7.76 13.06 0.68
N GLY A 163 7.51 12.56 1.90
CA GLY A 163 8.21 12.93 3.12
C GLY A 163 9.19 11.87 3.58
N ASN A 164 9.33 11.72 4.89
CA ASN A 164 10.22 10.75 5.52
C ASN A 164 9.54 9.39 5.70
N SER A 165 10.34 8.32 5.67
CA SER A 165 9.91 6.98 6.09
C SER A 165 10.58 6.58 7.39
N SER A 166 9.87 5.84 8.25
CA SER A 166 10.41 5.36 9.52
C SER A 166 9.78 4.03 9.97
N GLY A 167 10.50 3.30 10.82
CA GLY A 167 10.03 2.03 11.40
C GLY A 167 10.16 0.83 10.46
N THR A 168 9.39 -0.23 10.70
CA THR A 168 9.54 -1.53 10.02
C THR A 168 8.31 -1.89 9.18
N THR A 169 8.52 -2.23 7.91
CA THR A 169 7.47 -2.72 7.01
C THR A 169 7.87 -4.04 6.37
N SER A 170 6.99 -5.03 6.44
CA SER A 170 7.10 -6.25 5.64
C SER A 170 6.38 -6.07 4.31
N LEU A 171 7.12 -6.22 3.22
CA LEU A 171 6.62 -6.10 1.85
C LEU A 171 6.30 -7.49 1.31
N LEU A 172 5.03 -7.78 1.08
CA LEU A 172 4.59 -8.97 0.36
C LEU A 172 4.52 -8.65 -1.14
N VAL A 173 5.13 -9.49 -1.97
CA VAL A 173 5.16 -9.28 -3.42
C VAL A 173 4.51 -10.47 -4.12
N ASN A 174 3.45 -10.19 -4.86
CA ASN A 174 2.74 -11.16 -5.68
C ASN A 174 3.14 -11.01 -7.14
N ASN A 175 3.49 -12.12 -7.80
CA ASN A 175 3.73 -12.10 -9.24
C ASN A 175 2.39 -11.96 -9.98
N ALA A 176 2.23 -10.88 -10.75
CA ALA A 176 1.03 -10.59 -11.54
C ALA A 176 1.33 -10.71 -13.05
N GLY A 177 1.74 -11.91 -13.47
CA GLY A 177 1.93 -12.25 -14.89
C GLY A 177 3.35 -12.08 -15.43
N GLY A 178 4.34 -11.82 -14.58
CA GLY A 178 5.74 -11.73 -14.99
C GLY A 178 6.40 -13.08 -15.25
N ASN A 179 7.30 -13.12 -16.24
CA ASN A 179 8.03 -14.31 -16.66
C ASN A 179 9.33 -14.56 -15.89
N GLY A 180 9.78 -13.59 -15.10
CA GLY A 180 11.03 -13.67 -14.34
C GLY A 180 12.25 -13.35 -15.17
N ASP A 181 12.31 -12.16 -15.77
CA ASP A 181 13.48 -11.67 -16.52
C ASP A 181 14.56 -11.09 -15.58
N TYR A 182 15.77 -10.93 -16.11
CA TYR A 182 16.87 -10.36 -15.34
C TYR A 182 16.80 -8.82 -15.27
N THR A 183 17.06 -8.25 -14.09
CA THR A 183 17.19 -6.81 -13.85
C THR A 183 18.65 -6.35 -13.99
N TYR A 184 18.97 -5.69 -15.10
CA TYR A 184 20.34 -5.27 -15.42
C TYR A 184 20.74 -4.00 -14.67
N ASN A 185 19.80 -3.07 -14.49
CA ASN A 185 20.03 -1.75 -13.90
C ASN A 185 19.64 -1.73 -12.42
N ASN A 186 18.87 -0.72 -12.00
CA ASN A 186 18.50 -0.48 -10.62
C ASN A 186 17.58 -1.56 -10.03
N GLY A 187 16.85 -2.32 -10.86
CA GLY A 187 15.76 -3.19 -10.45
C GLY A 187 14.39 -2.52 -10.62
N ILE A 188 13.34 -3.27 -10.27
CA ILE A 188 11.95 -2.82 -10.31
C ILE A 188 11.71 -1.96 -9.06
N GLN A 189 11.52 -0.66 -9.22
CA GLN A 189 11.28 0.27 -8.10
C GLN A 189 9.88 0.07 -7.52
N VAL A 190 9.80 -0.38 -6.27
CA VAL A 190 8.54 -0.71 -5.58
C VAL A 190 8.19 0.29 -4.49
N VAL A 191 9.19 0.95 -3.89
CA VAL A 191 9.00 2.06 -2.94
C VAL A 191 9.88 3.22 -3.38
N GLN A 192 9.30 4.42 -3.38
CA GLN A 192 10.01 5.69 -3.56
C GLN A 192 9.95 6.49 -2.26
N VAL A 193 11.06 7.07 -1.84
CA VAL A 193 11.13 7.96 -0.66
C VAL A 193 11.89 9.24 -1.02
N ASP A 194 11.19 10.38 -1.05
CA ASP A 194 11.80 11.66 -1.43
C ASP A 194 12.48 12.37 -0.24
N GLY A 195 12.09 12.04 1.00
CA GLY A 195 12.70 12.52 2.23
C GLY A 195 13.74 11.57 2.82
N ALA A 196 13.92 11.59 4.14
CA ALA A 196 14.81 10.65 4.82
C ALA A 196 14.22 9.23 4.77
N SER A 197 15.00 8.28 4.24
CA SER A 197 14.62 6.87 4.11
C SER A 197 15.13 6.03 5.30
N ASP A 198 14.74 6.43 6.50
CA ASP A 198 15.16 5.79 7.76
C ASP A 198 14.29 4.57 8.13
N GLY A 199 13.21 4.33 7.38
CA GLY A 199 12.39 3.13 7.47
C GLY A 199 13.08 1.91 6.86
N THR A 200 12.82 0.73 7.42
CA THR A 200 13.31 -0.55 6.91
C THR A 200 12.19 -1.32 6.24
N PHE A 201 12.38 -1.69 4.98
CA PHE A 201 11.50 -2.59 4.24
C PHE A 201 12.17 -3.95 4.07
N THR A 202 11.46 -5.03 4.36
CA THR A 202 11.94 -6.41 4.17
C THR A 202 10.91 -7.24 3.43
N LEU A 203 11.34 -8.23 2.65
CA LEU A 203 10.41 -9.17 2.02
C LEU A 203 9.71 -10.02 3.08
N GLY A 204 8.39 -10.07 3.05
CA GLY A 204 7.58 -10.96 3.90
C GLY A 204 7.32 -12.34 3.28
N ASN A 205 7.64 -12.52 2.00
CA ASN A 205 7.53 -13.79 1.29
C ASN A 205 8.69 -13.98 0.32
N ARG A 206 8.90 -15.24 -0.09
CA ARG A 206 9.82 -15.56 -1.19
C ARG A 206 9.25 -15.07 -2.51
N VAL A 207 10.03 -14.35 -3.30
CA VAL A 207 9.60 -13.72 -4.56
C VAL A 207 10.34 -14.38 -5.72
N VAL A 208 9.65 -15.20 -6.51
CA VAL A 208 10.26 -15.98 -7.60
C VAL A 208 9.36 -15.92 -8.84
N ALA A 209 9.99 -15.74 -10.00
CA ALA A 209 9.35 -15.94 -11.29
C ALA A 209 10.36 -16.57 -12.27
N GLY A 210 9.90 -17.52 -13.07
CA GLY A 210 10.77 -18.26 -13.98
C GLY A 210 11.96 -18.89 -13.26
N ALA A 211 13.17 -18.60 -13.75
CA ALA A 211 14.42 -19.08 -13.17
C ALA A 211 15.03 -18.13 -12.13
N ASN A 212 14.41 -16.97 -11.88
CA ASN A 212 14.98 -15.90 -11.07
C ASN A 212 14.26 -15.75 -9.73
N GLU A 213 15.04 -15.50 -8.69
CA GLU A 213 14.56 -15.07 -7.39
C GLU A 213 14.79 -13.56 -7.26
N TYR A 214 13.81 -12.82 -6.76
CA TYR A 214 13.89 -11.38 -6.59
C TYR A 214 14.11 -11.06 -5.11
N LEU A 215 15.17 -10.30 -4.84
CA LEU A 215 15.48 -9.78 -3.51
C LEU A 215 15.24 -8.27 -3.46
N LEU A 216 14.98 -7.74 -2.28
CA LEU A 216 14.70 -6.33 -2.05
C LEU A 216 15.96 -5.60 -1.57
N PHE A 217 16.29 -4.49 -2.23
CA PHE A 217 17.45 -3.66 -1.91
C PHE A 217 17.07 -2.20 -1.80
N GLN A 218 17.61 -1.50 -0.80
CA GLN A 218 17.59 -0.04 -0.73
C GLN A 218 18.72 0.54 -1.60
N GLY A 219 18.44 1.64 -2.31
CA GLY A 219 19.40 2.34 -3.14
C GLY A 219 19.56 1.71 -4.52
N GLY A 220 19.43 2.49 -5.61
CA GLY A 220 19.68 2.05 -6.98
C GLY A 220 21.14 1.59 -7.23
N LYS A 221 21.41 0.72 -8.21
CA LYS A 221 22.80 0.34 -8.56
C LYS A 221 23.62 1.53 -9.03
N GLY A 222 22.99 2.43 -9.81
CA GLY A 222 23.62 3.67 -10.27
C GLY A 222 23.58 4.81 -9.24
N SER A 223 22.75 4.70 -8.21
CA SER A 223 22.58 5.72 -7.17
C SER A 223 22.28 5.07 -5.82
N PRO A 224 23.28 4.44 -5.17
CA PRO A 224 23.04 3.64 -3.96
C PRO A 224 22.48 4.38 -2.74
N ASN A 225 22.44 5.72 -2.80
CA ASN A 225 21.97 6.59 -1.73
C ASN A 225 20.69 7.35 -2.11
N ASP A 226 19.96 6.93 -3.16
CA ASP A 226 18.69 7.58 -3.54
C ASP A 226 17.57 7.38 -2.50
N GLY A 227 17.71 6.39 -1.60
CA GLY A 227 16.73 6.11 -0.55
C GLY A 227 15.54 5.24 -1.00
N ASP A 228 15.47 4.90 -2.28
CA ASP A 228 14.39 4.12 -2.88
C ASP A 228 14.61 2.62 -2.70
N TRP A 229 13.56 1.81 -2.91
CA TRP A 229 13.64 0.36 -2.78
C TRP A 229 13.27 -0.37 -4.06
N TYR A 230 14.11 -1.34 -4.41
CA TYR A 230 14.09 -2.03 -5.69
C TYR A 230 14.08 -3.54 -5.50
N LEU A 231 13.22 -4.23 -6.26
CA LEU A 231 13.35 -5.67 -6.48
C LEU A 231 14.40 -5.94 -7.55
N ARG A 232 15.36 -6.81 -7.25
CA ARG A 232 16.41 -7.23 -8.18
C ARG A 232 16.42 -8.73 -8.31
N SER A 233 16.47 -9.20 -9.55
CA SER A 233 16.66 -10.61 -9.84
C SER A 233 18.08 -11.03 -9.46
N GLU A 234 18.20 -12.15 -8.77
CA GLU A 234 19.42 -12.93 -8.66
C GLU A 234 19.18 -14.29 -9.30
N VAL A 235 20.20 -14.80 -9.99
CA VAL A 235 20.21 -16.20 -10.40
C VAL A 235 20.43 -17.02 -9.13
N PRO A 236 19.54 -17.95 -8.76
CA PRO A 236 19.78 -18.85 -7.65
C PRO A 236 21.13 -19.53 -7.87
N VAL A 237 22.07 -19.36 -6.93
CA VAL A 237 23.37 -20.03 -7.02
C VAL A 237 23.10 -21.53 -7.05
N GLN A 238 23.33 -22.20 -8.20
CA GLN A 238 23.32 -23.65 -8.22
C GLN A 238 24.43 -24.13 -7.27
N PRO A 239 24.15 -25.07 -6.36
CA PRO A 239 25.21 -25.66 -5.55
C PRO A 239 26.28 -26.22 -6.50
N PRO A 240 27.58 -26.09 -6.17
CA PRO A 240 28.64 -26.58 -7.04
C PRO A 240 28.36 -28.05 -7.35
N ILE A 241 28.28 -28.38 -8.64
CA ILE A 241 28.25 -29.76 -9.11
C ILE A 241 29.50 -30.46 -8.58
N GLU A 242 29.33 -31.31 -7.57
CA GLU A 242 30.42 -32.15 -7.09
C GLU A 242 30.87 -33.03 -8.27
N PRO A 243 32.14 -32.93 -8.71
CA PRO A 243 32.62 -33.72 -9.82
C PRO A 243 32.45 -35.21 -9.49
N PRO A 244 32.12 -36.08 -10.47
CA PRO A 244 31.94 -37.51 -10.21
C PRO A 244 33.16 -38.03 -9.46
N GLY A 245 32.93 -38.55 -8.25
CA GLY A 245 33.98 -39.11 -7.41
C GLY A 245 34.85 -40.04 -8.24
N ARG A 246 36.15 -39.73 -8.32
CA ARG A 246 37.10 -40.55 -9.06
C ARG A 246 37.07 -41.96 -8.47
N ALA A 247 36.52 -42.92 -9.20
CA ALA A 247 36.61 -44.32 -8.82
C ALA A 247 38.10 -44.71 -8.76
N THR A 248 38.62 -44.90 -7.56
CA THR A 248 39.91 -45.54 -7.34
C THR A 248 39.72 -47.03 -7.57
N CYS A 249 40.28 -47.54 -8.67
CA CYS A 249 40.45 -48.98 -8.92
C CYS A 249 41.50 -49.57 -7.97
#